data_AF-A0A2E8F4Q3-F1
#
_entry.id   AF-A0A2E8F4Q3-F1
#
_cell.length_a   1.000
_cell.length_b   1.000
_cell.length_c   1.000
_cell.angle_alpha   90.00
_cell.angle_beta   90.00
_cell.angle_gamma   90.00
#
_symmetry.space_group_name_H-M   'P 1'
#
loop_
_entity.id
_entity.type
_entity.pdbx_description
1 polymer ?
#
loop_
_entity_poly.entity_id
_entity_poly.type
_entity_poly.pdbx_seq_one_letter_code
_entity_poly.pdbx_strand_id
1 'polypeptide(L)' 'DIDDVPWKDDLVTQPPEIIDGHMTIPTRPGWGADLNERELIKHRWDK' A
#
# COMPACT_ATOMS: atom_id res chain seq x y z
N ASP A 1 -12.64 2.48 0.97
CA ASP A 1 -13.81 1.84 1.60
C ASP A 1 -14.21 2.65 2.82
N ILE A 2 -15.45 2.59 3.30
CA ILE A 2 -15.86 3.32 4.52
C ILE A 2 -15.02 2.87 5.73
N ASP A 3 -14.46 1.67 5.65
CA ASP A 3 -13.57 1.07 6.66
C ASP A 3 -12.08 1.32 6.40
N ASP A 4 -11.69 2.07 5.36
CA ASP A 4 -10.27 2.34 5.09
C ASP A 4 -9.74 3.52 5.89
N VAL A 5 -8.48 3.38 6.30
CA VAL A 5 -7.71 4.46 6.92
C VAL A 5 -7.04 5.32 5.85
N PRO A 6 -7.00 6.66 6.01
CA PRO A 6 -6.44 7.57 4.99
C PRO A 6 -4.96 7.32 4.66
N TRP A 7 -4.21 6.69 5.56
CA TRP A 7 -2.77 6.42 5.45
C TRP A 7 -2.43 5.03 4.87
N LYS A 8 -3.43 4.23 4.50
CA LYS A 8 -3.25 2.83 4.06
C LYS A 8 -2.28 2.73 2.87
N ASP A 9 -2.46 3.59 1.87
CA ASP A 9 -1.68 3.54 0.64
C ASP A 9 -0.22 4.00 0.86
N ASP A 10 0.03 4.75 1.93
CA ASP A 10 1.37 5.23 2.29
C ASP A 10 2.25 4.12 2.90
N LEU A 11 1.66 2.98 3.29
CA LEU A 11 2.38 1.83 3.86
C LEU A 11 3.31 1.13 2.87
N VAL A 12 3.07 1.31 1.56
CA VAL A 12 3.86 0.71 0.50
C VAL A 12 4.47 1.78 -0.38
N THR A 13 5.63 1.48 -0.98
CA THR A 13 6.33 2.43 -1.86
C THR A 13 5.62 2.63 -3.20
N GLN A 14 4.76 1.70 -3.60
CA GLN A 14 3.98 1.72 -4.83
C GLN A 14 2.58 1.16 -4.54
N PRO A 15 1.56 2.00 -4.36
CA PRO A 15 0.19 1.52 -4.22
C PRO A 15 -0.28 0.86 -5.54
N PRO A 16 -1.19 -0.12 -5.45
CA PRO A 16 -1.71 -0.80 -6.64
C PRO A 16 -2.47 0.18 -7.54
N GLU A 17 -2.17 0.16 -8.83
CA GLU A 17 -2.93 0.93 -9.82
C GLU A 17 -4.19 0.17 -10.21
N ILE A 18 -5.33 0.85 -10.16
CA ILE A 18 -6.64 0.29 -10.53
C ILE A 18 -7.13 0.98 -11.81
N ILE A 19 -7.40 0.19 -12.84
CA ILE A 19 -7.95 0.63 -14.12
C ILE A 19 -9.22 -0.18 -14.39
N ASP A 20 -10.32 0.50 -14.69
CA ASP A 20 -11.63 -0.12 -14.97
C ASP A 20 -12.07 -1.13 -13.90
N GLY A 21 -11.80 -0.82 -12.63
CA GLY A 21 -12.14 -1.68 -11.48
C GLY A 21 -11.23 -2.90 -11.30
N HIS A 22 -10.14 -3.01 -12.06
CA HIS A 22 -9.19 -4.11 -11.98
C HIS A 22 -7.80 -3.60 -11.58
N MET A 23 -7.12 -4.36 -10.72
CA MET A 23 -5.73 -4.08 -10.38
C MET A 23 -4.82 -4.46 -11.56
N THR A 24 -3.93 -3.55 -11.95
CA THR A 24 -2.94 -3.82 -12.99
C THR A 24 -1.84 -4.74 -12.46
N ILE A 25 -1.16 -5.48 -13.36
CA ILE A 25 -0.05 -6.34 -12.97
C ILE A 25 1.23 -5.50 -12.90
N PRO A 26 1.90 -5.42 -11.73
CA PRO A 26 3.13 -4.66 -11.61
C PRO A 26 4.26 -5.27 -12.45
N THR A 27 5.12 -4.42 -13.03
CA THR A 27 6.29 -4.85 -13.81
C THR A 27 7.58 -4.93 -12.99
N ARG A 28 7.55 -4.44 -11.76
CA ARG A 28 8.70 -4.49 -10.83
C ARG A 28 8.83 -5.90 -10.22
N PRO A 29 10.04 -6.30 -9.80
CA PRO A 29 10.26 -7.60 -9.16
C PRO A 29 9.41 -7.81 -7.90
N GLY A 30 9.20 -9.08 -7.54
CA GLY A 30 8.48 -9.44 -6.33
C GLY A 30 7.01 -9.02 -6.38
N TRP A 31 6.55 -8.34 -5.33
CA TRP A 31 5.17 -7.85 -5.21
C TRP A 31 4.90 -6.55 -5.97
N GLY A 32 5.91 -6.02 -6.67
CA GLY A 32 5.78 -4.74 -7.36
C GLY A 32 5.98 -3.50 -6.48
N ALA A 33 6.06 -3.69 -5.17
CA ALA A 33 6.22 -2.66 -4.15
C ALA A 33 7.07 -3.18 -2.98
N ASP A 34 7.57 -2.25 -2.18
CA ASP A 34 8.24 -2.52 -0.90
C ASP A 34 7.47 -1.85 0.24
N LEU A 35 7.77 -2.24 1.48
CA LEU A 35 7.20 -1.60 2.66
C LEU A 35 7.84 -0.23 2.92
N ASN A 36 7.01 0.75 3.27
CA ASN A 36 7.46 2.05 3.74
C ASN A 36 7.65 2.02 5.26
N GLU A 37 8.85 1.67 5.71
CA GLU A 37 9.18 1.53 7.13
C GLU A 37 8.87 2.77 7.97
N ARG A 38 8.97 3.97 7.37
CA ARG A 38 8.67 5.22 8.08
C ARG A 38 7.20 5.32 8.46
N GLU A 39 6.30 4.95 7.56
CA GLU A 39 4.85 4.98 7.80
C GLU A 39 4.43 3.81 8.70
N LEU A 40 5.07 2.64 8.53
CA LEU A 40 4.86 1.50 9.43
C LEU A 40 5.14 1.86 10.89
N ILE A 41 6.21 2.62 11.18
CA ILE A 41 6.52 3.05 12.54
C ILE A 41 5.46 3.99 13.10
N LYS A 42 4.93 4.92 12.28
CA LYS A 42 3.91 5.88 12.71
C LYS A 42 2.57 5.21 13.02
N HIS A 43 2.25 4.15 12.30
CA HIS A 43 0.96 3.45 12.37
C HIS A 43 1.08 2.04 12.97
N ARG A 44 2.16 1.79 13.72
CA ARG A 44 2.38 0.49 14.36
C ARG A 44 1.28 0.22 15.39
N TRP A 45 0.91 -1.04 15.53
CA TRP A 45 -0.03 -1.47 16.56
C TRP A 45 0.68 -1.56 17.92
N ASP A 46 0.40 -0.61 18.80
CA ASP A 46 0.88 -0.57 20.19
C ASP A 46 -0.18 -1.21 21.09
N LYS A 47 -0.07 -2.54 21.26
CA LYS A 47 -0.98 -3.40 22.02
C LYS A 47 -1.45 -2.83 23.37
#